data_AF-A0AAW0BIB5-F1
#
_entry.id   AF-A0AAW0BIB5-F1
#
_cell.length_a   1.000
_cell.length_b   1.000
_cell.length_c   1.000
_cell.angle_alpha   90.00
_cell.angle_beta   90.00
_cell.angle_gamma   90.00
#
_symmetry.space_group_name_H-M   'P 1'
#
loop_
_entity.id
_entity.type
_entity.pdbx_description
1 polymer ?
#
loop_
_entity_poly.entity_id
_entity_poly.type
_entity_poly.pdbx_seq_one_letter_code
_entity_poly.pdbx_strand_id
1 'polypeptide(L)'
;MSTQVQVVPIEWHKDHHRAIEVPRDGGSETYHVFAIAGPPVFGDVKGRYNIDIEIPIGPIILELKGYIDLGNLDADIYAYIKVPIFGTYQVGELKGNLKTGISISVGIPGILSGTITLYAKDGWLWIKFSLTIFGKTYTAEFKLIPIPPI
;
A
#
# COMPACT_ATOMS: atom_id res chain seq x y z
N MET A 1 6.51 -31.54 -14.54
CA MET A 1 6.20 -30.60 -13.44
C MET A 1 4.83 -30.00 -13.74
N SER A 2 3.82 -30.28 -12.91
CA SER A 2 2.50 -29.65 -13.06
C SER A 2 2.51 -28.33 -12.29
N THR A 3 2.36 -27.21 -13.00
CA THR A 3 2.09 -25.91 -12.37
C THR A 3 0.69 -25.98 -11.76
N GLN A 4 0.60 -26.03 -10.43
CA GLN A 4 -0.68 -25.74 -9.79
C GLN A 4 -0.93 -24.25 -9.90
N VAL A 5 -1.89 -23.88 -10.72
CA VAL A 5 -2.46 -22.53 -10.69
C VAL A 5 -3.29 -22.47 -9.41
N GLN A 6 -2.81 -21.71 -8.42
CA GLN A 6 -3.61 -21.39 -7.24
C GLN A 6 -4.76 -20.50 -7.70
N VAL A 7 -5.91 -21.10 -7.96
CA VAL A 7 -7.12 -20.35 -8.31
C VAL A 7 -7.60 -19.68 -7.04
N VAL A 8 -7.36 -18.38 -6.94
CA VAL A 8 -7.93 -17.56 -5.88
C VAL A 8 -9.45 -17.50 -6.12
N PRO A 9 -10.29 -17.80 -5.12
CA PRO A 9 -11.74 -17.76 -5.28
C PRO A 9 -12.21 -16.39 -5.78
N ILE A 10 -13.16 -16.36 -6.73
CA ILE A 10 -13.73 -15.12 -7.30
C ILE A 10 -14.23 -14.15 -6.22
N GLU A 11 -14.74 -14.67 -5.10
CA GLU A 11 -15.23 -13.85 -3.98
C GLU A 11 -14.09 -13.14 -3.23
N TRP A 12 -12.94 -13.79 -3.04
CA TRP A 12 -11.78 -13.13 -2.43
C TRP A 12 -11.36 -11.91 -3.24
N HIS A 13 -11.34 -12.05 -4.58
CA HIS A 13 -11.01 -10.94 -5.48
C HIS A 13 -11.99 -9.77 -5.36
N LYS A 14 -13.28 -10.00 -5.07
CA LYS A 14 -14.25 -8.90 -4.95
C LYS A 14 -14.00 -8.02 -3.74
N ASP A 15 -13.57 -8.62 -2.63
CA ASP A 15 -13.44 -7.92 -1.34
C ASP A 15 -12.02 -7.45 -1.04
N HIS A 16 -11.01 -7.99 -1.75
CA HIS A 16 -9.59 -7.73 -1.50
C HIS A 16 -8.87 -7.10 -2.69
N HIS A 17 -9.56 -6.79 -3.79
CA HIS A 17 -8.98 -6.11 -4.95
C HIS A 17 -9.84 -4.94 -5.42
N ARG A 18 -9.18 -3.84 -5.80
CA ARG A 18 -9.81 -2.68 -6.41
C ARG A 18 -8.97 -2.13 -7.55
N ALA A 19 -9.60 -1.85 -8.69
CA ALA A 19 -9.04 -0.99 -9.72
C ALA A 19 -9.43 0.47 -9.44
N ILE A 20 -8.45 1.37 -9.47
CA ILE A 20 -8.61 2.79 -9.19
C ILE A 20 -8.12 3.57 -10.41
N GLU A 21 -9.01 4.33 -11.03
CA GLU A 21 -8.65 5.25 -12.10
C GLU A 21 -8.18 6.58 -11.51
N VAL A 22 -6.97 6.98 -11.89
CA VAL A 22 -6.37 8.26 -11.51
C VAL A 22 -6.31 9.12 -12.77
N PRO A 23 -7.06 10.24 -12.84
CA PRO A 23 -7.05 11.14 -13.99
C PRO A 23 -5.66 11.71 -14.28
N ARG A 24 -5.33 11.85 -15.57
CA ARG A 24 -4.09 12.43 -16.08
C ARG A 24 -4.38 13.38 -17.24
N ASP A 25 -3.42 14.24 -17.56
CA ASP A 25 -3.50 15.06 -18.77
C ASP A 25 -3.59 14.15 -20.00
N GLY A 26 -4.73 14.19 -20.69
CA GLY A 26 -4.99 13.36 -21.87
C GLY A 26 -5.52 11.94 -21.61
N GLY A 27 -5.93 11.60 -20.37
CA GLY A 27 -6.56 10.30 -20.09
C GLY A 27 -6.67 9.94 -18.61
N SER A 28 -6.55 8.65 -18.30
CA SER A 28 -6.46 8.12 -16.94
C SER A 28 -5.41 7.01 -16.86
N GLU A 29 -4.84 6.82 -15.67
CA GLU A 29 -3.99 5.68 -15.35
C GLU A 29 -4.70 4.80 -14.32
N THR A 30 -4.74 3.49 -14.53
CA THR A 30 -5.37 2.56 -13.61
C THR A 30 -4.34 1.94 -12.68
N TYR A 31 -4.61 2.01 -11.37
CA TYR A 31 -3.86 1.31 -10.34
C TYR A 31 -4.68 0.17 -9.78
N HIS A 32 -4.07 -1.01 -9.69
CA HIS A 32 -4.66 -2.13 -8.95
C HIS A 32 -4.14 -2.11 -7.52
N VAL A 33 -5.05 -2.31 -6.58
CA VAL A 33 -4.73 -2.41 -5.15
C VAL A 33 -5.27 -3.74 -4.67
N PHE A 34 -4.42 -4.53 -4.02
CA PHE A 34 -4.79 -5.72 -3.29
C PHE A 34 -4.60 -5.44 -1.81
N ALA A 35 -5.59 -5.73 -0.97
CA ALA A 35 -5.54 -5.36 0.43
C ALA A 35 -6.20 -6.41 1.32
N ILE A 36 -5.54 -6.74 2.42
CA ILE A 36 -6.10 -7.44 3.57
C ILE A 36 -5.98 -6.49 4.75
N ALA A 37 -7.07 -6.25 5.46
CA ALA A 37 -7.05 -5.42 6.65
C ALA A 37 -8.07 -5.92 7.68
N GLY A 38 -7.73 -5.82 8.95
CA GLY A 38 -8.58 -6.36 10.01
C GLY A 38 -7.94 -6.28 11.41
N PRO A 39 -8.74 -6.50 12.47
CA PRO A 39 -8.20 -6.67 13.80
C PRO A 39 -7.29 -7.92 13.85
N PRO A 40 -6.30 -7.96 14.78
CA PRO A 40 -5.49 -9.15 14.97
C PRO A 40 -6.34 -10.34 15.40
N VAL A 41 -6.06 -11.52 14.85
CA VAL A 41 -6.75 -12.78 15.20
C VAL A 41 -6.46 -13.19 16.65
N PHE A 42 -5.25 -12.91 17.13
CA PHE A 42 -4.81 -13.20 18.49
C PHE A 42 -4.14 -11.95 19.08
N GLY A 43 -4.46 -11.62 20.33
CA GLY A 43 -3.90 -10.46 21.05
C GLY A 43 -4.96 -9.52 21.61
N ASP A 44 -4.52 -8.52 22.37
CA ASP A 44 -5.41 -7.51 22.93
C ASP A 44 -6.00 -6.68 21.77
N VAL A 45 -7.32 -6.81 21.57
CA VAL A 45 -8.07 -6.31 20.41
C VAL A 45 -8.21 -4.78 20.41
N LYS A 46 -7.72 -4.11 21.46
CA LYS A 46 -7.99 -2.70 21.71
C LYS A 46 -7.20 -1.82 20.75
N GLY A 47 -7.83 -1.51 19.64
CA GLY A 47 -7.45 -0.43 18.73
C GLY A 47 -6.51 -0.83 17.61
N ARG A 48 -5.86 -2.01 17.61
CA ARG A 48 -4.98 -2.35 16.48
C ARG A 48 -5.75 -2.86 15.27
N TYR A 49 -5.45 -2.27 14.12
CA TYR A 49 -5.96 -2.66 12.81
C TYR A 49 -4.79 -2.97 11.88
N ASN A 50 -4.58 -4.27 11.63
CA ASN A 50 -3.49 -4.75 10.80
C ASN A 50 -3.81 -4.52 9.32
N ILE A 51 -2.78 -4.23 8.53
CA ILE A 51 -2.87 -4.03 7.10
C ILE A 51 -1.78 -4.81 6.37
N ASP A 52 -2.13 -5.34 5.21
CA ASP A 52 -1.22 -5.90 4.21
C ASP A 52 -1.76 -5.48 2.83
N ILE A 53 -1.06 -4.56 2.17
CA ILE A 53 -1.54 -3.91 0.94
C ILE A 53 -0.46 -4.02 -0.13
N GLU A 54 -0.82 -4.55 -1.29
CA GLU A 54 0.04 -4.62 -2.47
C GLU A 54 -0.50 -3.75 -3.61
N ILE A 55 0.40 -2.97 -4.21
CA ILE A 55 0.10 -2.07 -5.32
C ILE A 55 1.14 -2.32 -6.42
N PRO A 56 0.78 -2.98 -7.52
CA PRO A 56 1.63 -3.04 -8.70
C PRO A 56 1.81 -1.64 -9.30
N ILE A 57 3.07 -1.21 -9.46
CA ILE A 57 3.44 0.09 -10.03
C ILE A 57 4.49 -0.16 -11.10
N GLY A 58 4.06 -0.15 -12.37
CA GLY A 58 4.93 -0.53 -13.47
C GLY A 58 5.51 -1.94 -13.27
N PRO A 59 6.84 -2.12 -13.28
CA PRO A 59 7.48 -3.43 -13.15
C PRO A 59 7.72 -3.89 -11.71
N ILE A 60 7.28 -3.14 -10.69
CA ILE A 60 7.46 -3.51 -9.27
C ILE A 60 6.13 -3.65 -8.55
N ILE A 61 6.15 -4.20 -7.34
CA ILE A 61 5.03 -4.17 -6.39
C ILE A 61 5.48 -3.41 -5.15
N LEU A 62 4.75 -2.35 -4.80
CA LEU A 62 4.83 -1.71 -3.50
C LEU A 62 3.97 -2.51 -2.51
N GLU A 63 4.56 -3.00 -1.44
CA GLU A 63 3.88 -3.70 -0.36
C GLU A 63 3.96 -2.85 0.92
N LEU A 64 2.82 -2.66 1.59
CA LEU A 64 2.69 -1.96 2.86
C LEU A 64 2.18 -2.93 3.92
N LYS A 65 2.96 -3.16 4.97
CA LYS A 65 2.64 -4.13 6.03
C LYS A 65 2.82 -3.52 7.41
N GLY A 66 1.82 -3.63 8.26
CA GLY A 66 1.92 -3.14 9.63
C GLY A 66 0.55 -2.95 10.26
N TYR A 67 0.43 -1.94 11.11
CA TYR A 67 -0.82 -1.66 11.79
C TYR A 67 -1.11 -0.17 11.95
N ILE A 68 -2.39 0.12 12.19
CA ILE A 68 -2.91 1.41 12.63
C ILE A 68 -3.51 1.20 14.02
N ASP A 69 -3.13 2.04 14.98
CA ASP A 69 -3.83 2.20 16.25
C ASP A 69 -5.04 3.12 16.03
N LEU A 70 -6.23 2.53 16.00
CA LEU A 70 -7.49 3.23 15.79
C LEU A 70 -7.77 4.25 16.91
N GLY A 71 -7.24 4.07 18.12
CA GLY A 71 -7.50 4.97 19.25
C GLY A 71 -6.96 6.39 19.03
N ASN A 72 -5.82 6.52 18.33
CA ASN A 72 -5.16 7.81 18.10
C ASN A 72 -4.76 8.07 16.63
N LEU A 73 -4.93 7.08 15.76
CA LEU A 73 -4.47 7.04 14.36
C LEU A 73 -2.95 7.07 14.20
N ASP A 74 -2.21 6.57 15.20
CA ASP A 74 -0.79 6.28 15.02
C ASP A 74 -0.63 5.02 14.16
N ALA A 75 0.35 5.03 13.27
CA ALA A 75 0.67 3.91 12.42
C ALA A 75 2.13 3.51 12.58
N ASP A 76 2.37 2.23 12.38
CA ASP A 76 3.69 1.62 12.26
C ASP A 76 3.62 0.63 11.08
N ILE A 77 4.01 1.10 9.89
CA ILE A 77 3.81 0.40 8.61
C ILE A 77 5.13 0.34 7.87
N TYR A 78 5.63 -0.86 7.63
CA TYR A 78 6.80 -1.10 6.79
C TYR A 78 6.43 -1.04 5.31
N ALA A 79 7.28 -0.37 4.53
CA ALA A 79 7.20 -0.34 3.08
C ALA A 79 8.24 -1.27 2.47
N TYR A 80 7.80 -2.18 1.61
CA TYR A 80 8.61 -3.10 0.85
C TYR A 80 8.43 -2.89 -0.64
N ILE A 81 9.47 -3.16 -1.42
CA ILE A 81 9.44 -3.15 -2.87
C ILE A 81 9.82 -4.53 -3.36
N LYS A 82 8.89 -5.19 -4.06
CA LYS A 82 9.15 -6.45 -4.75
C LYS A 82 9.51 -6.15 -6.19
N VAL A 83 10.71 -6.51 -6.58
CA VAL A 83 11.21 -6.38 -7.95
C VAL A 83 11.30 -7.79 -8.53
N PRO A 84 10.57 -8.10 -9.62
CA PRO A 84 10.70 -9.40 -10.29
C PRO A 84 12.17 -9.72 -10.56
N ILE A 85 12.58 -10.96 -10.29
CA ILE A 85 13.97 -11.46 -10.43
C ILE A 85 14.94 -10.95 -9.35
N PHE A 86 14.82 -9.70 -8.87
CA PHE A 86 15.77 -9.11 -7.92
C PHE A 86 15.37 -9.27 -6.44
N GLY A 87 14.13 -9.67 -6.15
CA GLY A 87 13.67 -10.01 -4.80
C GLY A 87 12.90 -8.89 -4.11
N THR A 88 12.86 -8.93 -2.78
CA THR A 88 12.09 -8.00 -1.94
C THR A 88 13.02 -7.16 -1.07
N TYR A 89 12.80 -5.85 -1.07
CA TYR A 89 13.60 -4.88 -0.34
C TYR A 89 12.72 -4.09 0.61
N GLN A 90 13.06 -4.04 1.90
CA GLN A 90 12.47 -3.07 2.81
C GLN A 90 13.06 -1.69 2.51
N VAL A 91 12.21 -0.72 2.16
CA VAL A 91 12.65 0.62 1.73
C VAL A 91 12.35 1.71 2.76
N GLY A 92 11.60 1.39 3.81
CA GLY A 92 11.38 2.30 4.92
C GLY A 92 10.29 1.83 5.89
N GLU A 93 10.08 2.64 6.92
CA GLU A 93 9.04 2.49 7.94
C GLU A 93 8.26 3.81 8.02
N LEU A 94 6.97 3.76 7.71
CA LEU A 94 6.02 4.86 7.86
C LEU A 94 5.48 4.81 9.29
N LYS A 95 6.16 5.51 10.19
CA LYS A 95 5.80 5.61 11.61
C LYS A 95 5.41 7.01 12.04
N GLY A 96 4.27 7.14 12.71
CA GLY A 96 3.77 8.43 13.21
C GLY A 96 2.25 8.53 13.14
N ASN A 97 1.73 9.76 13.21
CA ASN A 97 0.28 9.99 13.22
C ASN A 97 -0.28 10.23 11.81
N LEU A 98 -1.31 9.47 11.42
CA LEU A 98 -1.92 9.59 10.10
C LEU A 98 -2.71 10.89 9.89
N LYS A 99 -3.12 11.60 10.95
CA LYS A 99 -3.83 12.89 10.83
C LYS A 99 -2.92 14.00 10.27
N THR A 100 -1.64 13.96 10.62
CA THR A 100 -0.62 14.90 10.11
C THR A 100 0.03 14.41 8.81
N GLY A 101 -0.21 13.15 8.44
CA GLY A 101 0.48 12.46 7.37
C GLY A 101 1.88 12.00 7.79
N ILE A 102 2.31 10.89 7.21
CA ILE A 102 3.60 10.23 7.45
C ILE A 102 4.26 10.05 6.10
N SER A 103 5.50 10.49 5.93
CA SER A 103 6.21 10.40 4.66
C SER A 103 7.58 9.76 4.83
N ILE A 104 7.97 8.96 3.84
CA ILE A 104 9.32 8.41 3.70
C ILE A 104 9.88 8.73 2.32
N SER A 105 11.20 8.88 2.25
CA SER A 105 11.94 8.83 0.99
C SER A 105 12.44 7.41 0.77
N VAL A 106 12.25 6.87 -0.43
CA VAL A 106 12.66 5.51 -0.81
C VAL A 106 13.73 5.58 -1.89
N GLY A 107 14.65 4.61 -1.87
CA GLY A 107 15.75 4.58 -2.83
C GLY A 107 16.39 3.20 -2.94
N ILE A 108 16.49 2.69 -4.16
CA ILE A 108 17.29 1.53 -4.54
C ILE A 108 18.08 1.94 -5.80
N PRO A 109 19.42 2.10 -5.71
CA PRO A 109 20.23 2.59 -6.82
C PRO A 109 19.96 1.87 -8.15
N GLY A 110 19.70 2.64 -9.20
CA GLY A 110 19.38 2.13 -10.54
C GLY A 110 17.98 1.54 -10.73
N ILE A 111 17.20 1.38 -9.65
CA ILE A 111 15.89 0.71 -9.69
C ILE A 111 14.76 1.69 -9.31
N LEU A 112 14.87 2.34 -8.14
CA LEU A 112 13.79 3.13 -7.56
C LEU A 112 14.34 4.37 -6.86
N SER A 113 13.64 5.49 -6.97
CA SER A 113 13.75 6.62 -6.05
C SER A 113 12.41 7.32 -5.91
N GLY A 114 12.18 8.04 -4.81
CA GLY A 114 10.98 8.87 -4.68
C GLY A 114 10.47 8.98 -3.26
N THR A 115 9.19 9.31 -3.13
CA THR A 115 8.52 9.48 -1.84
C THR A 115 7.20 8.73 -1.79
N ILE A 116 6.87 8.27 -0.59
CA ILE A 116 5.60 7.63 -0.23
C ILE A 116 5.06 8.36 0.99
N THR A 117 3.79 8.75 0.95
CA THR A 117 3.08 9.40 2.04
C THR A 117 1.80 8.63 2.33
N LEU A 118 1.56 8.35 3.61
CA LEU A 118 0.29 7.82 4.13
C LEU A 118 -0.38 8.86 5.01
N TYR A 119 -1.70 9.00 4.87
CA TYR A 119 -2.47 9.92 5.72
C TYR A 119 -3.93 9.45 5.84
N ALA A 120 -4.60 9.88 6.90
CA ALA A 120 -6.02 9.63 7.11
C ALA A 120 -6.84 10.82 6.61
N LYS A 121 -7.86 10.55 5.80
CA LYS A 121 -8.79 11.58 5.30
C LYS A 121 -10.16 10.97 5.01
N ASP A 122 -11.21 11.64 5.48
CA ASP A 122 -12.62 11.25 5.25
C ASP A 122 -12.96 9.81 5.66
N GLY A 123 -12.30 9.28 6.71
CA GLY A 123 -12.49 7.90 7.19
C GLY A 123 -11.74 6.85 6.37
N TRP A 124 -10.81 7.26 5.51
CA TRP A 124 -9.99 6.35 4.69
C TRP A 124 -8.51 6.53 4.97
N LEU A 125 -7.75 5.44 4.81
CA LEU A 125 -6.32 5.49 4.61
C LEU A 125 -6.06 5.90 3.16
N TRP A 126 -5.29 6.96 2.97
CA TRP A 126 -4.85 7.42 1.66
C TRP A 126 -3.37 7.16 1.48
N ILE A 127 -3.00 6.91 0.23
CA ILE A 127 -1.61 6.94 -0.22
C ILE A 127 -1.43 8.07 -1.22
N LYS A 128 -0.28 8.72 -1.12
CA LYS A 128 0.28 9.58 -2.14
C LYS A 128 1.71 9.14 -2.40
N PHE A 129 2.09 9.00 -3.65
CA PHE A 129 3.47 8.68 -3.99
C PHE A 129 3.92 9.41 -5.24
N SER A 130 5.23 9.61 -5.33
CA SER A 130 5.93 10.02 -6.54
C SER A 130 7.20 9.20 -6.64
N LEU A 131 7.18 8.17 -7.48
CA LEU A 131 8.23 7.17 -7.60
C LEU A 131 8.80 7.15 -9.01
N THR A 132 10.11 7.21 -9.14
CA THR A 132 10.83 6.96 -10.39
C THR A 132 11.35 5.54 -10.39
N ILE A 133 10.80 4.70 -11.27
CA ILE A 133 11.12 3.28 -11.40
C ILE A 133 11.75 3.03 -12.77
N PHE A 134 12.99 2.54 -12.81
CA PHE A 134 13.78 2.36 -14.04
C PHE A 134 13.73 3.58 -14.98
N GLY A 135 13.83 4.78 -14.40
CA GLY A 135 13.84 6.06 -15.14
C GLY A 135 12.46 6.61 -15.53
N LYS A 136 11.36 5.90 -15.28
CA LYS A 136 9.99 6.40 -15.52
C LYS A 136 9.33 6.82 -14.21
N THR A 137 8.75 8.02 -14.18
CA THR A 137 8.03 8.54 -13.02
C THR A 137 6.56 8.10 -13.01
N TYR A 138 6.12 7.64 -11.85
CA TYR A 138 4.75 7.28 -11.50
C TYR A 138 4.34 8.13 -10.31
N THR A 139 3.17 8.77 -10.39
CA THR A 139 2.69 9.69 -9.37
C THR A 139 1.20 9.50 -9.21
N ALA A 140 0.74 9.16 -8.02
CA ALA A 140 -0.68 8.99 -7.79
C ALA A 140 -1.05 9.36 -6.36
N GLU A 141 -2.33 9.65 -6.17
CA GLU A 141 -2.93 9.93 -4.88
C GLU A 141 -4.35 9.34 -4.88
N PHE A 142 -4.58 8.38 -3.99
CA PHE A 142 -5.87 7.68 -3.90
C PHE A 142 -6.09 7.01 -2.55
N LYS A 143 -7.35 6.69 -2.27
CA LYS A 143 -7.79 5.93 -1.11
C LYS A 143 -7.42 4.45 -1.24
N LEU A 144 -6.89 3.86 -0.17
CA LEU A 144 -6.55 2.45 -0.06
C LEU A 144 -7.70 1.65 0.54
N ILE A 145 -7.87 1.76 1.86
CA ILE A 145 -8.83 0.99 2.65
C ILE A 145 -9.59 1.93 3.60
N PRO A 146 -10.83 1.60 3.98
CA PRO A 146 -11.53 2.33 5.02
C PRO A 146 -10.81 2.13 6.36
N ILE A 147 -10.76 3.18 7.18
CA ILE A 147 -10.34 3.09 8.58
C ILE A 147 -11.63 2.90 9.39
N PRO A 148 -11.79 1.80 10.15
CA PRO A 148 -12.98 1.58 10.96
C PRO A 148 -13.23 2.74 11.92
N PRO A 149 -14.50 3.16 12.11
CA PRO A 149 -14.83 4.09 13.18
C PRO A 149 -14.55 3.43 14.55
N ILE A 150 -14.21 4.27 15.53
CA ILE A 150 -14.08 3.89 16.94
C ILE A 150 -15.45 3.94 17.61
#